data_AF-A0A9P6QQ44-F1
#
_entry.id   AF-A0A9P6QQ44-F1
#
_cell.length_a   1.000
_cell.length_b   1.000
_cell.length_c   1.000
_cell.angle_alpha   90.00
_cell.angle_beta   90.00
_cell.angle_gamma   90.00
#
_symmetry.space_group_name_H-M   'P 1'
#
loop_
_entity.id
_entity.type
_entity.pdbx_description
1 polymer ?
#
loop_
_entity_poly.entity_id
_entity_poly.type
_entity_poly.pdbx_seq_one_letter_code
_entity_poly.pdbx_strand_id
1 'polypeptide(L)'
;MSTTKLTALACVSSNDYNKNIPSMGIATNYHLIKNLPNADVPSLIKGYLESAQMVCNNQEGIDFTASTLVFTTMTQEIAVTAGVSSATPLTASPISSLSYELLCQQCKMVKDQHARAKEQKCLSIMR
;
A
#
# COMPACT_ATOMS: atom_id res chain seq x y z
N MET A 1 11.79 -3.14 -16.95
CA MET A 1 10.77 -3.90 -16.20
C MET A 1 9.40 -3.48 -16.73
N SER A 2 8.46 -4.40 -16.96
CA SER A 2 7.15 -4.07 -17.50
C SER A 2 6.24 -3.42 -16.46
N THR A 3 5.21 -2.70 -16.90
CA THR A 3 4.18 -2.12 -16.02
C THR A 3 3.55 -3.20 -15.13
N THR A 4 3.21 -4.37 -15.69
CA THR A 4 2.63 -5.49 -14.93
C THR A 4 3.54 -5.97 -13.80
N LYS A 5 4.85 -6.04 -14.04
CA LYS A 5 5.84 -6.39 -13.00
C LYS A 5 6.01 -5.28 -11.95
N LEU A 6 5.91 -4.02 -12.35
CA LEU A 6 5.90 -2.89 -11.41
C LEU A 6 4.65 -2.91 -10.53
N THR A 7 3.48 -3.20 -11.11
CA THR A 7 2.22 -3.36 -10.37
C THR A 7 2.30 -4.50 -9.36
N ALA A 8 2.79 -5.68 -9.79
CA ALA A 8 3.00 -6.80 -8.87
C ALA A 8 3.97 -6.43 -7.73
N LEU A 9 5.05 -5.68 -8.03
CA LEU A 9 5.99 -5.21 -7.02
C LEU A 9 5.32 -4.26 -6.01
N ALA A 10 4.44 -3.37 -6.47
CA ALA A 10 3.69 -2.48 -5.59
C ALA A 10 2.73 -3.25 -4.67
N CYS A 11 2.07 -4.29 -5.18
CA CYS A 11 1.17 -5.14 -4.40
C CYS A 11 1.90 -5.88 -3.27
N VAL A 12 3.02 -6.54 -3.57
CA VAL A 12 3.72 -7.38 -2.58
C VAL A 12 4.55 -6.56 -1.60
N SER A 13 4.91 -5.33 -1.95
CA SER A 13 5.64 -4.42 -1.07
C SER A 13 4.71 -3.74 -0.08
N SER A 14 5.29 -3.10 0.94
CA SER A 14 4.49 -2.40 1.95
C SER A 14 3.69 -1.28 1.30
N ASN A 15 2.39 -1.32 1.48
CA ASN A 15 1.42 -0.34 0.98
C ASN A 15 0.26 -0.20 1.99
N ASP A 16 -0.69 0.68 1.70
CA ASP A 16 -1.81 0.97 2.63
C ASP A 16 -2.73 -0.24 2.86
N TYR A 17 -2.74 -1.20 1.92
CA TYR A 17 -3.57 -2.42 1.95
C TYR A 17 -2.81 -3.66 2.40
N ASN A 18 -1.48 -3.57 2.54
CA ASN A 18 -0.63 -4.71 2.85
C ASN A 18 0.64 -4.24 3.59
N LYS A 19 0.90 -4.80 4.77
CA LYS A 19 2.09 -4.46 5.58
C LYS A 19 3.40 -5.06 5.06
N ASN A 20 3.38 -5.71 3.89
CA ASN A 20 4.47 -6.51 3.34
C ASN A 20 4.71 -7.79 4.15
N ILE A 21 5.42 -8.73 3.53
CA ILE A 21 5.96 -9.90 4.21
C ILE A 21 7.00 -9.42 5.23
N PRO A 22 6.87 -9.81 6.51
CA PRO A 22 7.88 -9.49 7.52
C PRO A 22 9.28 -9.93 7.06
N SER A 23 10.28 -9.08 7.27
CA SER A 23 11.69 -9.31 6.89
C SER A 23 12.01 -9.21 5.39
N MET A 24 11.06 -8.88 4.53
CA MET A 24 11.32 -8.68 3.09
C MET A 24 11.28 -7.19 2.72
N GLY A 25 12.39 -6.68 2.18
CA GLY A 25 12.48 -5.31 1.69
C GLY A 25 12.09 -5.18 0.21
N ILE A 26 11.82 -3.94 -0.23
CA ILE A 26 11.52 -3.61 -1.63
C ILE A 26 12.58 -4.16 -2.62
N ALA A 27 13.86 -4.14 -2.23
CA ALA A 27 14.95 -4.64 -3.05
C ALA A 27 14.90 -6.17 -3.24
N THR A 28 14.57 -6.92 -2.19
CA THR A 28 14.38 -8.37 -2.26
C THR A 28 13.16 -8.69 -3.11
N ASN A 29 12.04 -8.00 -2.89
CA ASN A 29 10.81 -8.18 -3.66
C ASN A 29 11.05 -7.92 -5.16
N TYR A 30 11.79 -6.85 -5.47
CA TYR A 30 12.23 -6.54 -6.83
C TYR A 30 13.09 -7.66 -7.42
N HIS A 31 14.05 -8.20 -6.65
CA HIS A 31 14.93 -9.25 -7.14
C HIS A 31 14.16 -10.54 -7.49
N LEU A 32 13.10 -10.86 -6.75
CA LEU A 32 12.24 -12.00 -7.04
C LEU A 32 11.38 -11.74 -8.28
N ILE A 33 10.63 -10.63 -8.29
CA ILE A 33 9.67 -10.34 -9.37
C ILE A 33 10.36 -10.10 -10.72
N LYS A 34 11.54 -9.48 -10.75
CA LYS A 34 12.23 -9.19 -12.02
C LYS A 34 12.53 -10.47 -12.81
N ASN A 35 12.85 -11.57 -12.10
CA ASN A 35 13.29 -12.84 -12.65
C ASN A 35 12.13 -13.77 -13.04
N LEU A 36 10.90 -13.47 -12.61
CA LEU A 36 9.71 -14.24 -13.00
C LEU A 36 9.41 -14.05 -14.50
N PRO A 37 8.82 -15.05 -15.18
CA PRO A 37 8.32 -14.88 -16.55
C PRO A 37 7.25 -13.78 -16.61
N ASN A 38 7.09 -13.16 -17.79
CA ASN A 38 6.02 -12.17 -17.96
C ASN A 38 4.66 -12.87 -17.89
N ALA A 39 3.82 -12.44 -16.96
CA ALA A 39 2.47 -12.91 -16.76
C ALA A 39 1.59 -11.74 -16.25
N ASP A 40 0.30 -11.99 -16.04
CA ASP A 40 -0.61 -11.08 -15.36
C ASP A 40 -0.24 -10.89 -13.87
N VAL A 41 -0.77 -9.84 -13.24
CA VAL A 41 -0.42 -9.47 -11.86
C VAL A 41 -0.72 -10.60 -10.86
N PRO A 42 -1.92 -11.23 -10.85
CA PRO A 42 -2.19 -12.39 -10.01
C PRO A 42 -1.16 -13.53 -10.19
N SER A 43 -0.84 -13.89 -11.43
CA SER A 43 0.15 -14.95 -11.71
C SER A 43 1.56 -14.58 -11.23
N LEU A 44 1.97 -13.33 -11.35
CA LEU A 44 3.26 -12.85 -10.83
C LEU A 44 3.32 -12.91 -9.30
N ILE A 45 2.23 -12.54 -8.61
CA ILE A 45 2.14 -12.61 -7.16
C ILE A 45 2.16 -14.07 -6.68
N LYS A 46 1.46 -14.97 -7.39
CA LYS A 46 1.52 -16.41 -7.13
C LYS A 46 2.95 -16.94 -7.26
N GLY A 47 3.63 -16.65 -8.38
CA GLY A 47 5.02 -17.06 -8.58
C GLY A 47 6.00 -16.45 -7.59
N TYR A 48 5.70 -15.26 -7.05
CA TYR A 48 6.45 -14.63 -5.97
C TYR A 48 6.30 -15.40 -4.64
N LEU A 49 5.08 -15.80 -4.28
CA LEU A 49 4.78 -16.59 -3.07
C LEU A 49 5.34 -18.02 -3.15
N GLU A 50 5.41 -18.60 -4.35
CA GLU A 50 5.95 -19.94 -4.59
C GLU A 50 7.49 -19.95 -4.72
N SER A 51 8.13 -18.78 -4.65
CA SER A 51 9.59 -18.70 -4.81
C SER A 51 10.32 -19.35 -3.64
N ALA A 52 11.25 -20.26 -3.93
CA ALA A 52 12.13 -20.86 -2.92
C ALA A 52 13.01 -19.84 -2.15
N GLN A 53 13.17 -18.63 -2.70
CA GLN A 53 13.89 -17.54 -2.05
C GLN A 53 13.00 -16.69 -1.13
N MET A 54 11.70 -17.01 -1.03
CA MET A 54 10.79 -16.40 -0.09
C MET A 54 11.12 -16.91 1.33
N VAL A 55 11.73 -16.07 2.16
CA VAL A 55 12.19 -16.42 3.52
C VAL A 55 11.09 -16.19 4.55
N CYS A 56 9.85 -16.59 4.26
CA CYS A 56 8.73 -16.43 5.19
C CYS A 56 8.30 -17.79 5.73
N ASN A 57 8.66 -18.05 7.00
CA ASN A 57 8.27 -19.27 7.70
C ASN A 57 6.79 -19.28 8.13
N ASN A 58 6.09 -18.13 8.03
CA ASN A 58 4.69 -18.04 8.40
C ASN A 58 3.90 -17.25 7.35
N GLN A 59 3.29 -17.98 6.42
CA GLN A 59 2.44 -17.41 5.36
C GLN A 59 1.02 -17.10 5.84
N GLU A 60 0.66 -17.47 7.08
CA GLU A 60 -0.66 -17.18 7.65
C GLU A 60 -0.91 -15.67 7.70
N GLY A 61 -2.01 -15.23 7.07
CA GLY A 61 -2.41 -13.83 7.02
C GLY A 61 -1.75 -13.00 5.91
N ILE A 62 -0.94 -13.60 5.04
CA ILE A 62 -0.49 -12.93 3.80
C ILE A 62 -1.63 -12.97 2.79
N ASP A 63 -2.29 -11.83 2.61
CA ASP A 63 -3.31 -11.65 1.59
C ASP A 63 -3.03 -10.39 0.78
N PHE A 64 -2.79 -10.55 -0.52
CA PHE A 64 -2.57 -9.46 -1.45
C PHE A 64 -3.82 -9.12 -2.27
N THR A 65 -4.97 -9.75 -2.02
CA THR A 65 -6.21 -9.60 -2.80
C THR A 65 -6.65 -8.14 -2.86
N ALA A 66 -6.72 -7.45 -1.71
CA ALA A 66 -7.10 -6.04 -1.64
C ALA A 66 -6.13 -5.13 -2.44
N SER A 67 -4.83 -5.32 -2.25
CA SER A 67 -3.81 -4.55 -2.99
C SER A 67 -3.89 -4.82 -4.50
N THR A 68 -4.08 -6.08 -4.89
CA THR A 68 -4.19 -6.49 -6.29
C THR A 68 -5.41 -5.85 -6.94
N LEU A 69 -6.56 -5.88 -6.26
CA LEU A 69 -7.78 -5.25 -6.74
C LEU A 69 -7.53 -3.75 -6.99
N VAL A 70 -7.06 -3.01 -5.98
CA VAL A 70 -6.85 -1.57 -6.08
C VAL A 70 -5.85 -1.21 -7.20
N PHE A 71 -4.72 -1.92 -7.27
CA PHE A 71 -3.68 -1.61 -8.25
C PHE A 71 -4.01 -2.06 -9.69
N THR A 72 -4.93 -3.01 -9.88
CA THR A 72 -5.35 -3.47 -11.22
C THR A 72 -6.59 -2.74 -11.74
N THR A 73 -7.54 -2.39 -10.87
CA THR A 73 -8.80 -1.72 -11.26
C THR A 73 -8.80 -0.22 -11.03
N MET A 74 -7.76 0.33 -10.40
CA MET A 74 -7.69 1.72 -9.93
C MET A 74 -8.91 2.15 -9.09
N THR A 75 -9.58 1.19 -8.44
CA THR A 75 -10.78 1.42 -7.67
C THR A 75 -10.51 1.09 -6.20
N GLN A 76 -10.57 2.09 -5.33
CA GLN A 76 -10.55 1.87 -3.89
C GLN A 76 -12.00 1.66 -3.41
N GLU A 77 -12.34 0.46 -2.98
CA GLU A 77 -13.63 0.23 -2.33
C GLU A 77 -13.53 0.75 -0.89
N ILE A 78 -14.15 1.90 -0.63
CA ILE A 78 -14.21 2.47 0.71
C ILE A 78 -15.21 1.63 1.50
N ALA A 79 -14.71 0.67 2.29
CA ALA A 79 -15.54 -0.03 3.25
C ALA A 79 -16.04 0.98 4.30
N VAL A 80 -17.26 1.47 4.13
CA VAL A 80 -17.99 2.19 5.17
C VAL A 80 -18.25 1.19 6.29
N THR A 81 -17.46 1.28 7.36
CA THR A 81 -17.68 0.53 8.60
C THR A 81 -19.10 0.77 9.08
N ALA A 82 -19.87 -0.32 9.21
CA ALA A 82 -21.25 -0.31 9.65
C ALA A 82 -21.38 0.27 11.07
N GLY A 83 -21.85 1.51 11.14
CA GLY A 83 -22.41 2.15 12.32
C GLY A 83 -23.88 2.47 12.05
N VAL A 84 -24.74 1.91 12.88
CA VAL A 84 -26.21 1.90 12.86
C VAL A 84 -26.89 3.22 12.45
N SER A 85 -28.01 3.07 11.72
CA SER A 85 -29.17 3.98 11.60
C SER A 85 -29.25 4.95 10.41
N SER A 86 -30.02 4.51 9.41
CA SER A 86 -31.05 5.24 8.65
C SER A 86 -30.79 6.66 8.10
N ALA A 87 -30.96 6.75 6.77
CA ALA A 87 -31.49 7.87 5.98
C ALA A 87 -30.55 9.03 5.56
N THR A 88 -29.93 8.91 4.38
CA THR A 88 -30.27 9.67 3.13
C THR A 88 -29.19 9.40 2.07
N PRO A 89 -29.53 9.24 0.78
CA PRO A 89 -28.54 9.09 -0.28
C PRO A 89 -27.92 10.46 -0.56
N LEU A 90 -26.74 10.73 -0.01
CA LEU A 90 -25.95 11.89 -0.44
C LEU A 90 -25.31 11.56 -1.77
N THR A 91 -25.85 12.21 -2.79
CA THR A 91 -25.37 12.32 -4.16
C THR A 91 -23.85 12.36 -4.21
N ALA A 92 -23.28 11.42 -4.96
CA ALA A 92 -21.87 11.39 -5.33
C ALA A 92 -21.47 12.75 -5.92
N SER A 93 -20.74 13.53 -5.15
CA SER A 93 -19.97 14.65 -5.69
C SER A 93 -18.70 14.05 -6.31
N PRO A 94 -18.31 14.48 -7.52
CA PRO A 94 -17.13 13.94 -8.18
C PRO A 94 -15.90 14.22 -7.32
N ILE A 95 -15.11 13.16 -7.14
CA ILE A 95 -13.80 13.16 -6.49
C ILE A 95 -13.03 14.37 -7.02
N SER A 96 -12.74 15.33 -6.15
CA SER A 96 -11.87 16.45 -6.49
C SER A 96 -10.51 15.86 -6.87
N SER A 97 -10.16 15.95 -8.15
CA SER A 97 -8.86 15.56 -8.68
C SER A 97 -7.80 16.53 -8.15
N LEU A 98 -7.35 16.32 -6.92
CA LEU A 98 -6.21 17.06 -6.41
C LEU A 98 -5.00 16.71 -7.28
N SER A 99 -4.34 17.73 -7.83
CA SER A 99 -3.17 17.51 -8.67
C SER A 99 -2.05 16.85 -7.85
N TYR A 100 -1.16 16.12 -8.52
CA TYR A 100 0.00 15.47 -7.89
C TYR A 100 0.84 16.44 -7.04
N GLU A 101 0.93 17.70 -7.44
CA GLU A 101 1.63 18.74 -6.68
C GLU A 101 0.98 19.01 -5.32
N LEU A 102 -0.36 19.01 -5.26
CA LEU A 102 -1.09 19.24 -4.01
C LEU A 102 -0.94 18.06 -3.05
N LEU A 103 -0.92 16.83 -3.57
CA LEU A 103 -0.62 15.63 -2.79
C LEU A 103 0.79 15.67 -2.20
N CYS A 104 1.78 16.10 -2.99
CA CYS A 104 3.15 16.28 -2.51
C CYS A 104 3.25 17.35 -1.41
N GLN A 105 2.51 18.46 -1.55
CA GLN A 105 2.45 19.51 -0.54
C GLN A 105 1.82 19.01 0.77
N GLN A 106 0.73 18.25 0.70
CA GLN A 106 0.11 17.66 1.89
C GLN A 106 1.04 16.68 2.61
N CYS A 107 1.74 15.80 1.88
CA CYS A 107 2.73 14.90 2.47
C CYS A 107 3.86 15.66 3.17
N LYS A 108 4.29 16.80 2.62
CA LYS A 108 5.33 17.64 3.24
C LYS A 108 4.84 18.26 4.54
N MET A 109 3.63 18.82 4.55
CA MET A 109 3.04 19.40 5.76
C MET A 109 2.87 18.39 6.91
N VAL A 110 2.43 17.17 6.61
CA VAL A 110 2.27 16.11 7.61
C VAL A 110 3.63 15.70 8.20
N LYS A 111 4.67 15.60 7.36
CA LYS A 111 6.05 15.33 7.83
C LYS A 111 6.56 16.43 8.76
N ASP A 112 6.33 17.70 8.41
CA ASP A 112 6.75 18.84 9.20
C ASP A 112 5.97 18.95 10.53
N GLN A 113 4.69 18.60 10.55
CA GLN A 113 3.91 18.48 11.79
C GLN A 113 4.45 17.37 12.70
N HIS A 114 4.77 16.20 12.15
CA HIS A 114 5.33 15.10 12.93
C HIS A 114 6.71 15.43 13.51
N ALA A 115 7.55 16.14 12.74
CA ALA A 115 8.84 16.63 13.21
C ALA A 115 8.69 17.61 14.39
N ARG A 116 7.79 18.59 14.25
CA ARG A 116 7.50 19.57 15.32
C ARG A 116 6.91 18.93 16.57
N ALA A 117 6.05 17.93 16.42
CA ALA A 117 5.51 17.17 17.55
C ALA A 117 6.60 16.39 18.30
N LYS A 118 7.60 15.85 17.60
CA LYS A 118 8.78 15.22 18.23
C LYS A 118 9.64 16.23 18.99
N GLU A 119 9.86 17.43 18.44
CA GLU A 119 10.62 18.49 19.10
C GLU A 119 9.92 19.01 20.36
N GLN A 120 8.59 19.23 20.31
CA GLN A 120 7.80 19.63 21.47
C GLN A 120 7.81 18.55 22.57
N LYS A 121 7.76 17.28 22.19
CA LYS A 121 7.87 16.17 23.14
C LYS A 121 9.25 16.10 23.78
N CYS A 122 10.31 16.41 23.04
CA CYS A 122 11.69 16.44 23.56
C CYS A 122 11.90 17.60 24.56
N LEU A 123 11.36 18.78 24.26
CA LEU A 123 11.43 19.96 25.12
C LEU A 123 10.61 19.81 26.42
N SER A 124 9.51 19.04 26.40
CA SER A 124 8.70 18.76 27.60
C SER A 124 9.35 17.77 28.57
N ILE A 125 10.38 17.03 28.15
CA ILE A 125 11.11 16.06 28.99
C ILE A 125 12.33 16.71 29.67
N MET A 126 12.79 17.88 29.19
CA MET A 126 13.93 18.61 29.73
C MET A 126 13.58 19.74 30.72
N ARG A 127 12.29 19.88 31.10
CA ARG A 127 11.83 20.75 32.20
C ARG A 127 11.44 19.91 33.39
#